data_AF-A0A1M6APU3-F1
#
_entry.id   AF-A0A1M6APU3-F1
#
_cell.length_a   1.000
_cell.length_b   1.000
_cell.length_c   1.000
_cell.angle_alpha   90.00
_cell.angle_beta   90.00
_cell.angle_gamma   90.00
#
_symmetry.space_group_name_H-M   'P 1'
#
loop_
_entity.id
_entity.type
_entity.pdbx_description
1 polymer ?
#
loop_
_entity_poly.entity_id
_entity_poly.type
_entity_poly.pdbx_seq_one_letter_code
_entity_poly.pdbx_strand_id
1 'polypeptide(L)'
;MLEFLNEANWWCLLLLLFLAFLLGWLLSRWALKNKYKAELEECQRQNSILKNAEYTKAKSTFSNKASSETEIKAIKTRDQGGIPISSTPAHTGEQPKLNFASFGEADASQKDDLKLISGIGPFIEEKLNGIGIYTFDQISRFTAEDIETVTQLIQFFPGRIERDHWTKQAEKLKQK
;
A
#
# COMPACT_ATOMS: atom_id res chain seq x y z
N MET A 1 65.70 -4.24 -39.73
CA MET A 1 64.55 -5.06 -39.32
C MET A 1 64.56 -5.35 -37.80
N LEU A 2 65.05 -4.44 -36.96
CA LEU A 2 65.02 -4.57 -35.48
C LEU A 2 65.09 -3.17 -34.81
N GLU A 3 64.14 -2.28 -35.11
CA GLU A 3 63.88 -1.07 -34.28
C GLU A 3 62.60 -1.21 -33.43
N PHE A 4 62.13 -2.45 -33.21
CA PHE A 4 60.85 -2.72 -32.55
C PHE A 4 60.95 -3.18 -31.09
N LEU A 5 62.15 -3.16 -30.50
CA LEU A 5 62.40 -3.56 -29.09
C LEU A 5 62.72 -2.33 -28.21
N ASN A 6 61.94 -1.25 -28.33
CA ASN A 6 61.98 -0.15 -27.36
C ASN A 6 60.86 -0.36 -26.34
N GLU A 7 61.21 -0.39 -25.05
CA GLU A 7 60.28 -0.51 -23.91
C GLU A 7 59.11 0.48 -24.02
N ALA A 8 59.35 1.67 -24.60
CA ALA A 8 58.33 2.70 -24.78
C ALA A 8 57.19 2.32 -25.75
N ASN A 9 57.40 1.40 -26.70
CA ASN A 9 56.40 1.10 -27.72
C ASN A 9 55.24 0.25 -27.15
N TRP A 10 55.51 -0.55 -26.12
CA TRP A 10 54.51 -1.36 -25.43
C TRP A 10 53.54 -0.48 -24.62
N TRP A 11 54.06 0.57 -23.99
CA TRP A 11 53.24 1.58 -23.29
C TRP A 11 52.33 2.34 -24.25
N CYS A 12 52.81 2.67 -25.46
CA CYS A 12 51.98 3.29 -26.49
C CYS A 12 50.84 2.38 -26.96
N LEU A 13 51.12 1.08 -27.18
CA LEU A 13 50.08 0.10 -27.55
C LEU A 13 49.06 -0.10 -26.43
N LEU A 14 49.52 -0.17 -25.18
CA LEU A 14 48.65 -0.32 -24.01
C LEU A 14 47.74 0.90 -23.83
N LEU A 15 48.28 2.11 -24.01
CA LEU A 15 47.51 3.36 -23.94
C LEU A 15 46.45 3.44 -25.06
N LEU A 16 46.80 3.01 -26.28
CA LEU A 16 45.87 2.97 -27.40
C LEU A 16 44.72 1.98 -27.16
N LEU A 17 45.03 0.77 -26.67
CA LEU A 17 44.02 -0.21 -26.31
C LEU A 17 43.11 0.27 -25.17
N PHE A 18 43.68 0.96 -24.18
CA PHE A 18 42.93 1.52 -23.07
C PHE A 18 41.98 2.65 -23.51
N LEU A 19 42.42 3.53 -24.41
CA LEU A 19 41.57 4.58 -24.99
C LEU A 19 40.41 3.98 -25.80
N ALA A 20 40.67 2.96 -26.62
CA ALA A 20 39.64 2.25 -27.37
C ALA A 20 38.62 1.58 -26.44
N PHE A 21 39.09 0.97 -25.36
CA PHE A 21 38.22 0.38 -24.33
C PHE A 21 37.36 1.43 -23.62
N LEU A 22 37.91 2.58 -23.24
CA LEU A 22 37.17 3.66 -22.60
C LEU A 22 36.13 4.28 -23.53
N LEU A 23 36.46 4.48 -24.81
CA LEU A 23 35.52 4.95 -25.82
C LEU A 23 34.36 3.96 -26.00
N GLY A 24 34.66 2.67 -26.09
CA GLY A 24 33.63 1.62 -26.15
C GLY A 24 32.77 1.55 -24.89
N TRP A 25 33.38 1.67 -23.71
CA TRP A 25 32.68 1.69 -22.43
C TRP A 25 31.76 2.92 -22.28
N LEU A 26 32.23 4.09 -22.71
CA LEU A 26 31.47 5.32 -22.66
C LEU A 26 30.28 5.29 -23.63
N LEU A 27 30.49 4.83 -24.87
CA LEU A 27 29.44 4.65 -25.87
C LEU A 27 28.40 3.62 -25.42
N SER A 28 28.84 2.49 -24.86
CA SER A 28 27.94 1.45 -24.31
C SER A 28 27.11 1.97 -23.14
N ARG A 29 27.76 2.65 -22.18
CA ARG A 29 27.09 3.22 -21.00
C ARG A 29 26.13 4.35 -21.35
N TRP A 30 26.40 5.13 -22.40
CA TRP A 30 25.52 6.18 -22.91
C TRP A 30 24.33 5.60 -23.69
N ALA A 31 24.57 4.65 -24.60
CA ALA A 31 23.54 4.04 -25.44
C ALA A 31 22.53 3.20 -24.65
N LEU A 32 22.97 2.44 -23.65
CA LEU A 32 22.07 1.65 -22.80
C LEU A 32 21.20 2.58 -21.93
N LYS A 33 21.77 3.63 -21.34
CA LYS A 33 21.02 4.56 -20.50
C LYS A 33 19.90 5.27 -21.25
N ASN A 34 20.08 5.60 -22.54
CA ASN A 34 19.05 6.29 -23.31
C ASN A 34 17.87 5.39 -23.68
N LYS A 35 18.10 4.09 -23.93
CA LYS A 35 17.02 3.16 -24.33
C LYS A 35 16.03 2.87 -23.20
N TYR A 36 16.52 2.64 -21.98
CA TYR A 36 15.66 2.26 -20.85
C TYR A 36 14.98 3.45 -20.16
N LYS A 37 15.45 4.68 -20.37
CA LYS A 37 14.84 5.89 -19.80
C LYS A 37 13.48 6.19 -20.43
N ALA A 38 13.37 6.08 -21.75
CA ALA A 38 12.15 6.39 -22.48
C ALA A 38 10.98 5.46 -22.09
N GLU A 39 11.27 4.17 -21.92
CA GLU A 39 10.26 3.17 -21.52
C GLU A 39 9.81 3.36 -20.06
N LEU A 40 10.74 3.76 -19.18
CA LEU A 40 10.42 4.08 -17.79
C LEU A 40 9.56 5.35 -17.67
N GLU A 41 9.88 6.39 -18.43
CA GLU A 41 9.12 7.65 -18.46
C GLU A 41 7.70 7.43 -19.00
N GLU A 42 7.54 6.61 -20.05
CA GLU A 42 6.22 6.27 -20.58
C GLU A 42 5.38 5.50 -19.55
N CYS A 43 5.96 4.51 -18.88
CA CYS A 43 5.27 3.76 -17.82
C CYS A 43 4.83 4.68 -16.66
N GLN A 44 5.69 5.61 -16.24
CA GLN A 44 5.35 6.60 -15.21
C GLN A 44 4.27 7.57 -15.68
N ARG A 45 4.32 7.99 -16.94
CA ARG A 45 3.32 8.88 -17.55
C ARG A 45 1.95 8.21 -17.59
N GLN A 46 1.87 6.95 -18.04
CA GLN A 46 0.63 6.17 -18.04
C GLN A 46 0.06 6.04 -16.63
N ASN A 47 0.89 5.74 -15.64
CA ASN A 47 0.47 5.63 -14.24
C ASN A 47 -0.09 6.96 -13.69
N SER A 48 0.54 8.09 -14.01
CA SER A 48 0.06 9.43 -13.59
C SER A 48 -1.26 9.83 -14.25
N ILE A 49 -1.46 9.51 -15.54
CA ILE A 49 -2.72 9.77 -16.25
C ILE A 49 -3.85 8.95 -15.65
N LEU A 50 -3.62 7.65 -15.40
CA LEU A 50 -4.61 6.77 -14.79
C LEU A 50 -4.99 7.25 -13.39
N LYS A 51 -4.02 7.61 -12.55
CA LYS A 51 -4.28 8.17 -11.21
C LYS A 51 -5.10 9.47 -11.26
N ASN A 52 -4.77 10.37 -12.18
CA ASN A 52 -5.51 11.63 -12.33
C ASN A 52 -6.93 11.41 -12.87
N ALA A 53 -7.12 10.43 -13.76
CA ALA A 53 -8.43 10.03 -14.29
C ALA A 53 -9.28 9.34 -13.21
N GLU A 54 -8.69 8.47 -12.39
CA GLU A 54 -9.34 7.86 -11.24
C GLU A 54 -9.74 8.91 -10.20
N TYR A 55 -8.86 9.89 -9.94
CA TYR A 55 -9.16 11.01 -9.05
C TYR A 55 -10.28 11.90 -9.58
N THR A 56 -10.28 12.25 -10.88
CA THR A 56 -11.37 13.03 -11.49
C THR A 56 -12.68 12.24 -11.56
N LYS A 57 -12.64 10.93 -11.81
CA LYS A 57 -13.81 10.04 -11.77
C LYS A 57 -14.38 9.89 -10.36
N ALA A 58 -13.54 9.74 -9.35
CA ALA A 58 -13.96 9.71 -7.94
C ALA A 58 -14.58 11.06 -7.53
N LYS A 59 -13.97 12.17 -7.97
CA LYS A 59 -14.46 13.53 -7.69
C LYS A 59 -15.77 13.86 -8.42
N SER A 60 -15.94 13.43 -9.67
CA SER A 60 -17.19 13.63 -10.42
C SER A 60 -18.33 12.74 -9.92
N THR A 61 -18.03 11.53 -9.46
CA THR A 61 -19.01 10.64 -8.81
C THR A 61 -19.53 11.24 -7.49
N PHE A 62 -18.69 12.00 -6.78
CA PHE A 62 -19.09 12.71 -5.57
C PHE A 62 -19.79 14.05 -5.86
N SER A 63 -19.39 14.76 -6.93
CA SER A 63 -19.94 16.07 -7.30
C SER A 63 -21.28 16.01 -8.03
N ASN A 64 -21.59 14.94 -8.77
CA ASN A 64 -22.85 14.80 -9.51
C ASN A 64 -24.04 14.31 -8.65
N LYS A 65 -23.89 14.22 -7.33
CA LYS A 65 -24.99 13.92 -6.39
C LYS A 65 -25.72 15.19 -5.88
N ALA A 66 -25.70 16.27 -6.68
CA ALA A 66 -26.42 17.50 -6.38
C ALA A 66 -26.90 18.16 -7.68
N SER A 67 -27.88 17.54 -8.36
CA SER A 67 -28.93 18.17 -9.21
C SER A 67 -29.51 17.14 -10.18
N SER A 68 -30.56 16.41 -9.76
CA SER A 68 -31.59 15.82 -10.63
C SER A 68 -32.52 14.98 -9.75
N GLU A 69 -33.64 15.60 -9.32
CA GLU A 69 -34.84 14.87 -8.91
C GLU A 69 -35.44 14.19 -10.14
N THR A 70 -35.20 12.90 -10.30
CA THR A 70 -36.15 12.02 -10.99
C THR A 70 -36.06 10.65 -10.33
N GLU A 71 -37.22 10.19 -9.88
CA GLU A 71 -37.50 8.92 -9.21
C GLU A 71 -36.90 7.72 -9.96
N ILE A 72 -35.70 7.28 -9.56
CA ILE A 72 -35.17 5.98 -10.00
C ILE A 72 -35.79 4.91 -9.12
N LYS A 73 -36.95 4.39 -9.55
CA LYS A 73 -37.53 3.17 -8.99
C LYS A 73 -36.65 1.99 -9.44
N ALA A 74 -35.70 1.60 -8.59
CA ALA A 74 -34.82 0.48 -8.84
C ALA A 74 -35.61 -0.84 -8.92
N ILE A 75 -35.63 -1.46 -10.10
CA ILE A 75 -36.02 -2.87 -10.24
C ILE A 75 -34.84 -3.70 -9.72
N LYS A 76 -35.07 -4.43 -8.63
CA LYS A 76 -34.11 -5.34 -8.00
C LYS A 76 -33.80 -6.49 -8.96
N THR A 77 -32.74 -6.36 -9.76
CA THR A 77 -32.25 -7.48 -10.57
C THR A 77 -31.17 -8.22 -9.80
N ARG A 78 -31.56 -9.40 -9.32
CA ARG A 78 -30.73 -10.52 -8.83
C ARG A 78 -30.29 -10.46 -7.35
N ASP A 79 -30.89 -11.37 -6.58
CA ASP A 79 -30.39 -11.86 -5.30
C ASP A 79 -29.00 -12.51 -5.47
N GLN A 80 -27.95 -11.79 -5.09
CA GLN A 80 -26.76 -12.43 -4.51
C GLN A 80 -26.63 -11.93 -3.08
N GLY A 81 -26.96 -12.83 -2.16
CA GLY A 81 -27.05 -12.55 -0.74
C GLY A 81 -25.71 -12.17 -0.12
N GLY A 82 -25.70 -11.01 0.53
CA GLY A 82 -25.38 -10.98 1.95
C GLY A 82 -26.69 -10.84 2.70
N ILE A 83 -26.85 -11.52 3.84
CA ILE A 83 -27.95 -11.24 4.75
C ILE A 83 -27.72 -9.80 5.25
N PRO A 84 -28.60 -8.83 4.95
CA PRO A 84 -28.59 -7.61 5.72
C PRO A 84 -29.09 -8.00 7.11
N ILE A 85 -28.21 -8.02 8.10
CA ILE A 85 -28.66 -7.98 9.49
C ILE A 85 -29.17 -6.54 9.72
N SER A 86 -30.40 -6.31 9.29
CA SER A 86 -31.22 -5.19 9.73
C SER A 86 -32.24 -5.72 10.73
N SER A 87 -31.90 -5.63 12.02
CA SER A 87 -32.80 -5.44 13.17
C SER A 87 -31.96 -5.48 14.47
N THR A 88 -31.40 -4.36 14.95
CA THR A 88 -31.98 -3.36 15.91
C THR A 88 -31.96 -3.89 17.37
N PRO A 89 -31.41 -3.14 18.36
CA PRO A 89 -32.07 -1.95 18.91
C PRO A 89 -31.27 -0.65 18.78
N ALA A 90 -32.02 0.44 18.81
CA ALA A 90 -31.53 1.77 19.09
C ALA A 90 -30.53 1.79 20.27
N HIS A 91 -29.34 2.33 20.01
CA HIS A 91 -28.52 3.00 21.02
C HIS A 91 -28.30 4.40 20.45
N THR A 92 -29.01 5.41 20.95
CA THR A 92 -28.47 6.39 21.91
C THR A 92 -27.02 6.69 21.60
N GLY A 93 -26.71 7.93 21.21
CA GLY A 93 -25.43 8.39 20.66
C GLY A 93 -24.21 8.24 21.57
N GLU A 94 -23.88 7.01 21.97
CA GLU A 94 -22.68 6.60 22.67
C GLU A 94 -21.78 5.84 21.67
N GLN A 95 -20.53 6.28 21.58
CA GLN A 95 -19.54 5.67 20.70
C GLN A 95 -19.27 4.21 21.14
N PRO A 96 -19.03 3.28 20.20
CA PRO A 96 -18.62 1.92 20.54
C PRO A 96 -17.39 1.95 21.45
N LYS A 97 -17.45 1.32 22.61
CA LYS A 97 -16.35 1.34 23.58
C LYS A 97 -15.44 0.14 23.37
N LEU A 98 -14.14 0.40 23.25
CA LEU A 98 -13.13 -0.67 23.19
C LEU A 98 -13.02 -1.43 24.51
N ASN A 99 -12.86 -2.75 24.40
CA ASN A 99 -12.65 -3.65 25.53
C ASN A 99 -11.17 -4.04 25.66
N PHE A 100 -10.35 -3.13 26.20
CA PHE A 100 -8.93 -3.39 26.42
C PHE A 100 -8.65 -4.56 27.39
N ALA A 101 -9.63 -5.00 28.18
CA ALA A 101 -9.47 -6.19 29.02
C ALA A 101 -9.40 -7.50 28.19
N SER A 102 -9.96 -7.50 26.97
CA SER A 102 -9.94 -8.67 26.06
C SER A 102 -8.56 -8.84 25.43
N PHE A 103 -8.09 -7.80 24.73
CA PHE A 103 -6.89 -7.85 23.90
C PHE A 103 -5.65 -7.19 24.52
N GLY A 104 -5.79 -6.51 25.65
CA GLY A 104 -4.70 -5.88 26.39
C GLY A 104 -4.51 -4.38 26.11
N GLU A 105 -3.77 -3.74 27.01
CA GLU A 105 -3.35 -2.34 26.91
C GLU A 105 -1.89 -2.27 26.45
N ALA A 106 -1.57 -1.26 25.66
CA ALA A 106 -0.21 -0.97 25.23
C ALA A 106 -0.02 0.54 25.09
N ASP A 107 1.21 0.99 25.32
CA ASP A 107 1.59 2.39 25.13
C ASP A 107 2.22 2.65 23.76
N ALA A 108 2.21 3.90 23.33
CA ALA A 108 2.86 4.32 22.09
C ALA A 108 4.38 4.04 22.07
N SER A 109 5.01 3.87 23.24
CA SER A 109 6.42 3.47 23.36
C SER A 109 6.69 2.02 22.95
N GLN A 110 5.67 1.17 22.97
CA GLN A 110 5.74 -0.25 22.61
C GLN A 110 5.21 -0.51 21.19
N LYS A 111 5.02 0.54 20.40
CA LYS A 111 4.35 0.47 19.11
C LYS A 111 5.11 -0.41 18.12
N ASP A 112 4.39 -1.39 17.57
CA ASP A 112 4.84 -2.26 16.49
C ASP A 112 4.59 -1.63 15.11
N ASP A 113 5.30 -2.12 14.09
CA ASP A 113 5.02 -1.76 12.69
C ASP A 113 3.80 -2.53 12.15
N LEU A 114 2.60 -2.06 12.47
CA LEU A 114 1.35 -2.73 12.09
C LEU A 114 1.17 -2.89 10.57
N LYS A 115 1.90 -2.12 9.74
CA LYS A 115 1.88 -2.24 8.27
C LYS A 115 2.44 -3.57 7.76
N LEU A 116 3.12 -4.33 8.60
CA LEU A 116 3.55 -5.69 8.27
C LEU A 116 2.36 -6.65 8.09
N ILE A 117 1.18 -6.31 8.60
CA ILE A 117 -0.06 -7.07 8.36
C ILE A 117 -0.67 -6.62 7.03
N SER A 118 -0.87 -7.58 6.12
CA SER A 118 -1.52 -7.31 4.83
C SER A 118 -2.94 -6.77 5.04
N GLY A 119 -3.22 -5.61 4.46
CA GLY A 119 -4.49 -4.89 4.62
C GLY A 119 -4.40 -3.68 5.56
N ILE A 120 -3.32 -3.56 6.34
CA ILE A 120 -3.03 -2.38 7.16
C ILE A 120 -2.05 -1.48 6.40
N GLY A 121 -2.56 -0.35 5.89
CA GLY A 121 -1.71 0.72 5.34
C GLY A 121 -1.40 1.80 6.38
N PRO A 122 -0.56 2.80 6.04
CA PRO A 122 -0.20 3.89 6.95
C PRO A 122 -1.41 4.62 7.56
N PHE A 123 -2.47 4.81 6.76
CA PHE A 123 -3.72 5.43 7.22
C PHE A 123 -4.47 4.59 8.25
N ILE A 124 -4.53 3.27 8.05
CA ILE A 124 -5.21 2.37 8.98
C ILE A 124 -4.41 2.21 10.26
N GLU A 125 -3.09 2.11 10.15
CA GLU A 125 -2.17 2.13 11.30
C GLU A 125 -2.39 3.39 12.14
N GLU A 126 -2.46 4.58 11.52
CA GLU A 126 -2.72 5.84 12.23
C GLU A 126 -4.06 5.81 12.99
N LYS A 127 -5.12 5.28 12.35
CA LYS A 127 -6.44 5.13 12.99
C LYS A 127 -6.41 4.17 14.17
N LEU A 128 -5.74 3.02 14.04
CA LEU A 128 -5.59 2.04 15.11
C LEU A 128 -4.84 2.62 16.30
N ASN A 129 -3.71 3.30 16.05
CA ASN A 129 -2.95 3.98 17.10
C ASN A 129 -3.81 5.06 17.78
N GLY A 130 -4.60 5.82 17.01
CA GLY A 130 -5.48 6.86 17.54
C GLY A 130 -6.55 6.33 18.49
N ILE A 131 -6.87 5.03 18.44
CA ILE A 131 -7.80 4.38 19.36
C ILE A 131 -7.09 3.47 20.39
N GLY A 132 -5.76 3.54 20.50
CA GLY A 132 -5.01 2.83 21.54
C GLY A 132 -4.56 1.41 21.18
N ILE A 133 -4.57 1.05 19.90
CA ILE A 133 -4.06 -0.24 19.40
C ILE A 133 -2.71 0.00 18.74
N TYR A 134 -1.65 -0.53 19.35
CA TYR A 134 -0.27 -0.26 18.96
C TYR A 134 0.54 -1.51 18.62
N THR A 135 0.13 -2.69 19.10
CA THR A 135 0.96 -3.90 19.06
C THR A 135 0.33 -5.05 18.29
N PHE A 136 1.16 -5.98 17.82
CA PHE A 136 0.71 -7.25 17.24
C PHE A 136 0.02 -8.14 18.27
N ASP A 137 0.42 -8.10 19.54
CA ASP A 137 -0.25 -8.93 20.56
C ASP A 137 -1.71 -8.55 20.72
N GLN A 138 -2.03 -7.24 20.78
CA GLN A 138 -3.40 -6.75 20.83
C GLN A 138 -4.22 -7.26 19.63
N ILE A 139 -3.74 -7.06 18.41
CA ILE A 139 -4.46 -7.49 17.21
C ILE A 139 -4.61 -9.02 17.16
N SER A 140 -3.64 -9.78 17.66
CA SER A 140 -3.71 -11.25 17.68
C SER A 140 -4.82 -11.79 18.58
N ARG A 141 -5.30 -10.98 19.54
CA ARG A 141 -6.26 -11.37 20.57
C ARG A 141 -7.68 -10.86 20.31
N PHE A 142 -7.94 -10.16 19.21
CA PHE A 142 -9.28 -9.66 18.91
C PHE A 142 -10.31 -10.80 18.80
N THR A 143 -11.42 -10.65 19.52
CA THR A 143 -12.62 -11.46 19.32
C THR A 143 -13.46 -10.93 18.16
N ALA A 144 -14.52 -11.64 17.78
CA ALA A 144 -15.44 -11.19 16.74
C ALA A 144 -16.08 -9.84 17.10
N GLU A 145 -16.45 -9.67 18.38
CA GLU A 145 -17.02 -8.42 18.90
C GLU A 145 -16.01 -7.27 18.88
N ASP A 146 -14.74 -7.55 19.24
CA ASP A 146 -13.67 -6.56 19.17
C ASP A 146 -13.44 -6.11 17.72
N ILE A 147 -13.47 -7.05 16.76
CA ILE A 147 -13.32 -6.76 15.33
C ILE A 147 -14.44 -5.83 14.84
N GLU A 148 -15.69 -6.09 15.20
CA GLU A 148 -16.83 -5.23 14.83
C GLU A 148 -16.69 -3.83 15.42
N THR A 149 -16.36 -3.75 16.71
CA THR A 149 -16.17 -2.49 17.44
C THR A 149 -15.04 -1.67 16.83
N VAL A 150 -13.88 -2.29 16.59
CA VAL A 150 -12.72 -1.65 15.97
C VAL A 150 -13.08 -1.18 14.57
N THR A 151 -13.72 -2.02 13.75
CA THR A 151 -14.15 -1.66 12.38
C THR A 151 -15.01 -0.40 12.37
N GLN A 152 -15.97 -0.28 13.29
CA GLN A 152 -16.80 0.92 13.42
C GLN A 152 -15.98 2.15 13.82
N LEU A 153 -15.10 2.02 14.80
CA LEU A 153 -14.28 3.11 15.32
C LEU A 153 -13.30 3.66 14.29
N ILE A 154 -12.64 2.79 13.52
CA ILE A 154 -11.73 3.21 12.45
C ILE A 154 -12.46 3.56 11.13
N GLN A 155 -13.81 3.48 11.12
CA GLN A 155 -14.67 3.72 9.96
C GLN A 155 -14.24 2.90 8.72
N PHE A 156 -13.90 1.64 8.95
CA PHE A 156 -13.40 0.74 7.91
C PHE A 156 -14.52 -0.16 7.38
N PHE A 157 -14.29 -0.78 6.22
CA PHE A 157 -15.30 -1.64 5.61
C PHE A 157 -15.50 -2.92 6.45
N PRO A 158 -16.76 -3.30 6.74
CA PRO A 158 -17.05 -4.51 7.50
C PRO A 158 -16.52 -5.77 6.81
N GLY A 159 -16.07 -6.73 7.62
CA GLY A 159 -15.53 -8.02 7.17
C GLY A 159 -14.11 -7.99 6.59
N ARG A 160 -13.49 -6.82 6.41
CA ARG A 160 -12.11 -6.75 5.88
C ARG A 160 -11.06 -7.32 6.83
N ILE A 161 -11.19 -7.03 8.13
CA ILE A 161 -10.25 -7.51 9.15
C ILE A 161 -10.21 -9.05 9.18
N GLU A 162 -11.37 -9.69 9.03
CA GLU A 162 -11.49 -11.15 9.01
C GLU A 162 -11.01 -11.76 7.70
N ARG A 163 -11.43 -11.20 6.56
CA ARG A 163 -11.08 -11.68 5.22
C ARG A 163 -9.59 -11.53 4.94
N ASP A 164 -9.00 -10.45 5.40
CA ASP A 164 -7.56 -10.20 5.28
C ASP A 164 -6.80 -10.88 6.46
N HIS A 165 -7.48 -11.64 7.33
CA HIS A 165 -6.89 -12.48 8.38
C HIS A 165 -5.91 -11.78 9.32
N TRP A 166 -6.25 -10.57 9.80
CA TRP A 166 -5.33 -9.76 10.62
C TRP A 166 -4.88 -10.47 11.89
N THR A 167 -5.80 -11.09 12.63
CA THR A 167 -5.51 -11.79 13.90
C THR A 167 -4.44 -12.88 13.71
N LYS A 168 -4.60 -13.72 12.67
CA LYS A 168 -3.65 -14.80 12.33
C LYS A 168 -2.30 -14.27 11.87
N GLN A 169 -2.26 -13.13 11.18
CA GLN A 169 -1.00 -12.51 10.77
C GLN A 169 -0.27 -11.90 11.96
N ALA A 170 -1.00 -11.20 12.83
CA ALA A 170 -0.47 -10.61 14.04
C ALA A 170 0.10 -11.67 15.00
N GLU A 171 -0.56 -12.82 15.13
CA GLU A 171 -0.05 -13.96 15.92
C GLU A 171 1.32 -14.48 15.44
N LYS A 172 1.58 -14.43 14.13
CA LYS A 172 2.88 -14.81 13.56
C LYS A 172 3.95 -13.74 13.81
N LEU A 173 3.55 -12.48 13.87
CA LEU A 173 4.46 -11.34 14.01
C LEU A 173 4.83 -11.07 15.47
N LYS A 174 3.95 -11.37 16.44
CA LYS A 174 4.21 -11.13 17.87
C LYS A 174 5.30 -12.00 18.50
N GLN A 175 5.69 -13.09 17.83
CA GLN A 175 6.69 -14.04 18.34
C GLN A 175 8.13 -13.66 17.95
N LYS A 176 8.33 -12.46 17.40
CA LYS A 176 9.59 -12.00 16.85
C LYS A 176 10.13 -10.82 17.63
#